data_AF-A0A7I9ZY21-F1
#
_entry.id   AF-A0A7I9ZY21-F1
#
_cell.length_a   1.000
_cell.length_b   1.000
_cell.length_c   1.000
_cell.angle_alpha   90.00
_cell.angle_beta   90.00
_cell.angle_gamma   90.00
#
_symmetry.space_group_name_H-M   'P 1'
#
loop_
_entity.id
_entity.type
_entity.pdbx_description
1 polymer ?
#
loop_
_entity_poly.entity_id
_entity_poly.type
_entity_poly.pdbx_seq_one_letter_code
_entity_poly.pdbx_strand_id
1 'polypeptide(L)'
;MEMEKIYGTKQRQDCLVCTGRSKWILFYGFGIDEKSGSGWEYRHTFDHKPTLSEVKELIISAINRTTEEKIINGFVWNGKPIYLSSENQLNFAAIERSGNIPYPLTLKINELEDGTPIYHTFENASDFVAFSQAASLYVIETVQSGWEEKDNVDWTVFNLNSSNNEKVD
;
A
#
# COMPACT_ATOMS: atom_id res chain seq x y z
N MET A 1 -4.01 16.47 -1.34
CA MET A 1 -3.80 16.43 0.13
C MET A 1 -3.44 14.99 0.48
N GLU A 2 -2.53 14.77 1.40
CA GLU A 2 -2.02 13.42 1.70
C GLU A 2 -2.09 13.16 3.21
N MET A 3 -2.31 11.91 3.59
CA MET A 3 -2.25 11.49 4.99
C MET A 3 -0.81 11.13 5.36
N GLU A 4 -0.39 11.59 6.53
CA GLU A 4 0.94 11.32 7.10
C GLU A 4 0.95 9.99 7.82
N LYS A 5 1.98 9.16 7.58
CA LYS A 5 2.20 7.91 8.32
C LYS A 5 2.90 8.21 9.64
N ILE A 6 2.27 7.91 10.77
CA ILE A 6 2.77 8.20 12.11
C ILE A 6 3.01 6.89 12.86
N TYR A 7 4.18 6.76 13.49
CA TYR A 7 4.59 5.59 14.27
C TYR A 7 4.30 5.74 15.77
N GLY A 8 4.16 4.60 16.46
CA GLY A 8 3.95 4.54 17.92
C GLY A 8 2.53 4.16 18.32
N THR A 9 1.65 3.88 17.37
CA THR A 9 0.29 3.40 17.62
C THR A 9 0.30 1.91 17.95
N LYS A 10 -0.58 1.47 18.87
CA LYS A 10 -0.64 0.07 19.33
C LYS A 10 -1.77 -0.76 18.70
N GLN A 11 -2.80 -0.11 18.19
CA GLN A 11 -4.00 -0.75 17.63
C GLN A 11 -4.70 0.19 16.64
N ARG A 12 -5.55 -0.36 15.78
CA ARG A 12 -6.44 0.42 14.91
C ARG A 12 -7.40 1.27 15.73
N GLN A 13 -7.52 2.55 15.38
CA GLN A 13 -8.34 3.54 16.09
C GLN A 13 -8.93 4.57 15.12
N ASP A 14 -9.54 4.05 14.05
CA ASP A 14 -10.18 4.85 13.01
C ASP A 14 -11.23 5.79 13.60
N CYS A 15 -11.02 7.09 13.48
CA CYS A 15 -11.96 8.09 13.98
C CYS A 15 -11.66 9.48 13.40
N LEU A 16 -12.63 10.39 13.58
CA LEU A 16 -12.48 11.81 13.28
C LEU A 16 -12.75 12.64 14.54
N VAL A 17 -11.75 13.38 15.01
CA VAL A 17 -11.79 14.07 16.31
C VAL A 17 -11.66 15.58 16.13
N CYS A 18 -12.53 16.36 16.77
CA CYS A 18 -12.39 17.80 16.88
C CYS A 18 -11.46 18.16 18.05
N THR A 19 -10.35 18.86 17.78
CA THR A 19 -9.32 19.18 18.78
C THR A 19 -9.21 20.68 19.07
N GLY A 20 -10.12 21.50 18.54
CA GLY A 20 -10.17 22.94 18.77
C GLY A 20 -11.42 23.59 18.18
N ARG A 21 -11.38 24.91 17.94
CA ARG A 21 -12.52 25.62 17.33
C ARG A 21 -12.80 25.20 15.89
N SER A 22 -11.75 24.93 15.13
CA SER A 22 -11.85 24.56 13.71
C SER A 22 -10.97 23.38 13.31
N LYS A 23 -10.12 22.87 14.21
CA LYS A 23 -9.19 21.78 13.90
C LYS A 23 -9.84 20.42 14.07
N TRP A 24 -9.72 19.59 13.04
CA TRP A 24 -10.17 18.21 13.05
C TRP A 24 -9.03 17.29 12.66
N ILE A 25 -8.85 16.19 13.38
CA ILE A 25 -7.82 15.20 13.10
C ILE A 25 -8.49 13.90 12.71
N LEU A 26 -8.18 13.43 11.51
CA LEU A 26 -8.54 12.12 11.01
C LEU A 26 -7.45 11.12 11.39
N PHE A 27 -7.86 10.00 11.98
CA PHE A 27 -7.04 8.83 12.25
C PHE A 27 -7.58 7.69 11.39
N TYR A 28 -6.71 6.99 10.68
CA TYR A 28 -7.13 5.88 9.82
C TYR A 28 -6.04 4.82 9.66
N GLY A 29 -6.49 3.57 9.66
CA GLY A 29 -5.68 2.41 9.35
C GLY A 29 -4.76 2.01 10.49
N PHE A 30 -4.16 0.84 10.33
CA PHE A 30 -3.15 0.32 11.24
C PHE A 30 -2.26 -0.67 10.50
N GLY A 31 -0.97 -0.59 10.76
CA GLY A 31 -0.04 -1.64 10.35
C GLY A 31 1.13 -1.74 11.30
N ILE A 32 1.91 -2.80 11.13
CA ILE A 32 3.14 -3.03 11.88
C ILE A 32 4.28 -2.95 10.87
N ASP A 33 5.30 -2.15 11.18
CA ASP A 33 6.53 -2.16 10.41
C ASP A 33 7.34 -3.41 10.76
N GLU A 34 7.58 -4.28 9.78
CA GLU A 34 8.22 -5.59 10.02
C GLU A 34 9.67 -5.46 10.52
N LYS A 35 10.36 -4.37 10.16
CA LYS A 35 11.76 -4.14 10.56
C LYS A 35 11.89 -3.72 12.02
N SER A 36 11.05 -2.77 12.45
CA SER A 36 11.09 -2.16 13.78
C SER A 36 10.11 -2.77 14.77
N GLY A 37 9.12 -3.53 14.30
CA GLY A 37 7.97 -4.00 15.08
C GLY A 37 7.04 -2.86 15.53
N SER A 38 7.26 -1.63 15.08
CA SER A 38 6.49 -0.46 15.52
C SER A 38 5.17 -0.38 14.76
N GLY A 39 4.07 -0.27 15.52
CA GLY A 39 2.77 0.00 14.94
C GLY A 39 2.68 1.43 14.42
N TRP A 40 1.93 1.62 13.33
CA TRP A 40 1.73 2.89 12.67
C TRP A 40 0.27 3.07 12.26
N GLU A 41 -0.14 4.33 12.06
CA GLU A 41 -1.44 4.72 11.51
C GLU A 41 -1.28 5.95 10.60
N TYR A 42 -2.29 6.23 9.78
CA TYR A 42 -2.35 7.46 8.99
C TYR A 42 -3.08 8.57 9.74
N ARG A 43 -2.57 9.80 9.64
CA ARG A 43 -3.21 11.00 10.19
C ARG A 43 -3.31 12.13 9.18
N HIS A 44 -4.37 12.92 9.28
CA HIS A 44 -4.49 14.18 8.56
C HIS A 44 -5.19 15.22 9.44
N THR A 45 -4.73 16.47 9.38
CA THR A 45 -5.33 17.58 10.15
C THR A 45 -6.00 18.56 9.21
N PHE A 46 -7.31 18.72 9.37
CA PHE A 46 -8.10 19.77 8.72
C PHE A 46 -8.13 21.03 9.57
N ASP A 47 -8.20 22.19 8.93
CA ASP A 47 -8.37 23.51 9.54
C ASP A 47 -9.84 23.98 9.58
N HIS A 48 -10.76 23.13 9.11
CA HIS A 48 -12.21 23.30 9.10
C HIS A 48 -12.89 21.97 9.46
N LYS A 49 -14.22 22.00 9.66
CA LYS A 49 -15.03 20.78 9.82
C LYS A 49 -15.11 20.08 8.46
N PRO A 50 -14.45 18.93 8.25
CA PRO A 50 -14.43 18.30 6.95
C PRO A 50 -15.79 17.68 6.62
N THR A 51 -16.07 17.56 5.34
CA THR A 51 -17.17 16.76 4.82
C THR A 51 -16.79 15.28 4.81
N LEU A 52 -17.80 14.40 4.82
CA LEU A 52 -17.55 12.96 4.65
C LEU A 52 -16.88 12.64 3.31
N SER A 53 -17.09 13.47 2.28
CA SER A 53 -16.45 13.30 0.97
C SER A 53 -14.94 13.54 1.04
N GLU A 54 -14.50 14.60 1.73
CA GLU A 54 -13.07 14.89 1.92
C GLU A 54 -12.37 13.78 2.72
N VAL A 55 -13.03 13.26 3.75
CA VAL A 55 -12.53 12.11 4.52
C VAL A 55 -12.41 10.87 3.64
N LYS A 56 -13.44 10.55 2.85
CA LYS A 56 -13.43 9.42 1.90
C LYS A 56 -12.29 9.53 0.90
N GLU A 57 -12.10 10.71 0.30
CA GLU A 57 -11.04 10.94 -0.68
C GLU A 57 -9.65 10.66 -0.09
N LEU A 58 -9.38 11.17 1.12
CA LEU A 58 -8.10 10.93 1.80
C LEU A 58 -7.88 9.47 2.16
N ILE A 59 -8.89 8.79 2.71
CA ILE A 59 -8.81 7.38 3.09
C ILE A 59 -8.57 6.51 1.86
N ILE A 60 -9.39 6.67 0.81
CA ILE A 60 -9.27 5.87 -0.42
C ILE A 60 -7.91 6.12 -1.09
N SER A 61 -7.44 7.38 -1.11
CA SER A 61 -6.11 7.73 -1.61
C SER A 61 -4.99 7.05 -0.80
N ALA A 62 -5.10 7.04 0.54
CA ALA A 62 -4.14 6.36 1.40
C ALA A 62 -4.09 4.84 1.16
N ILE A 63 -5.25 4.19 0.98
CA ILE A 63 -5.31 2.76 0.65
C ILE A 63 -4.66 2.49 -0.71
N ASN A 64 -4.99 3.28 -1.73
CA ASN A 64 -4.42 3.15 -3.07
C ASN A 64 -2.90 3.27 -3.05
N ARG A 65 -2.37 4.32 -2.41
CA ARG A 65 -0.93 4.55 -2.28
C ARG A 65 -0.26 3.38 -1.54
N THR A 66 -0.83 2.92 -0.44
CA THR A 66 -0.28 1.77 0.31
C THR A 66 -0.26 0.50 -0.53
N THR A 67 -1.31 0.28 -1.32
CA THR A 67 -1.42 -0.88 -2.24
C THR A 67 -0.35 -0.81 -3.32
N GLU A 68 -0.16 0.36 -3.93
CA GLU A 68 0.86 0.61 -4.95
C GLU A 68 2.28 0.47 -4.40
N GLU A 69 2.58 1.06 -3.23
CA GLU A 69 3.87 0.92 -2.56
C GLU A 69 4.21 -0.54 -2.25
N LYS A 70 3.22 -1.33 -1.80
CA LYS A 70 3.37 -2.78 -1.57
C LYS A 70 3.62 -3.53 -2.86
N ILE A 71 2.88 -3.25 -3.93
CA ILE A 71 3.12 -3.86 -5.25
C ILE A 71 4.57 -3.61 -5.68
N ILE A 72 5.01 -2.36 -5.63
CA ILE A 72 6.32 -1.95 -6.14
C ILE A 72 7.48 -2.59 -5.35
N ASN A 73 7.37 -2.64 -4.01
CA ASN A 73 8.52 -2.95 -3.14
C ASN A 73 8.39 -4.23 -2.31
N GLY A 74 7.20 -4.82 -2.24
CA GLY A 74 6.91 -5.89 -1.28
C GLY A 74 7.09 -7.31 -1.83
N PHE A 75 7.31 -7.49 -3.13
CA PHE A 75 7.53 -8.80 -3.71
C PHE A 75 8.97 -9.29 -3.48
N VAL A 76 9.10 -10.46 -2.87
CA VAL A 76 10.40 -11.14 -2.69
C VAL A 76 10.33 -12.51 -3.36
N TRP A 77 11.23 -12.74 -4.31
CA TRP A 77 11.32 -14.00 -5.04
C TRP A 77 12.69 -14.64 -4.81
N ASN A 78 12.71 -15.88 -4.31
CA ASN A 78 13.95 -16.61 -3.96
C ASN A 78 14.91 -15.78 -3.08
N GLY A 79 14.36 -15.06 -2.10
CA GLY A 79 15.12 -14.18 -1.20
C GLY A 79 15.64 -12.90 -1.85
N LYS A 80 15.29 -12.61 -3.11
CA LYS A 80 15.65 -11.38 -3.81
C LYS A 80 14.45 -10.44 -3.84
N PRO A 81 14.57 -9.20 -3.34
CA PRO A 81 13.51 -8.22 -3.49
C PRO A 81 13.39 -7.85 -4.96
N ILE A 82 12.18 -7.75 -5.48
CA ILE A 82 11.91 -7.44 -6.88
C ILE A 82 11.20 -6.09 -6.94
N TYR A 83 11.70 -5.20 -7.79
CA TYR A 83 11.07 -3.92 -8.06
C TYR A 83 10.01 -4.08 -9.15
N LEU A 84 8.72 -4.07 -8.77
CA LEU A 84 7.61 -4.27 -9.70
C LEU A 84 6.99 -2.96 -10.14
N SER A 85 7.78 -2.08 -10.78
CA SER A 85 7.20 -0.91 -11.46
C SER A 85 6.21 -1.34 -12.56
N SER A 86 5.34 -0.43 -12.97
CA SER A 86 4.42 -0.65 -14.09
C SER A 86 5.14 -1.10 -15.36
N GLU A 87 6.32 -0.53 -15.65
CA GLU A 87 7.16 -0.93 -16.78
C GLU A 87 7.69 -2.36 -16.61
N ASN A 88 8.16 -2.74 -15.43
CA ASN A 88 8.65 -4.09 -15.18
C ASN A 88 7.53 -5.12 -15.30
N GLN A 89 6.33 -4.84 -14.76
CA GLN A 89 5.16 -5.71 -14.90
C GLN A 89 4.79 -5.91 -16.39
N LEU A 90 4.73 -4.83 -17.17
CA LEU A 90 4.44 -4.89 -18.61
C LEU A 90 5.52 -5.68 -19.38
N ASN A 91 6.79 -5.42 -19.08
CA ASN A 91 7.91 -6.10 -19.71
C ASN A 91 7.88 -7.60 -19.41
N PHE A 92 7.62 -8.00 -18.16
CA PHE A 92 7.58 -9.42 -17.80
C PHE A 92 6.45 -10.16 -18.54
N ALA A 93 5.25 -9.56 -18.55
CA ALA A 93 4.11 -10.10 -19.30
C ALA A 93 4.35 -10.13 -20.82
N ALA A 94 5.16 -9.21 -21.37
CA ALA A 94 5.53 -9.23 -22.79
C ALA A 94 6.56 -10.33 -23.10
N ILE A 95 7.57 -10.52 -22.25
CA ILE A 95 8.59 -11.57 -22.38
C ILE A 95 7.93 -12.95 -22.32
N GLU A 96 7.02 -13.17 -21.37
CA GLU A 96 6.27 -14.42 -21.21
C GLU A 96 5.46 -14.77 -22.47
N ARG A 97 4.85 -13.76 -23.12
CA ARG A 97 4.04 -13.95 -24.34
C ARG A 97 4.85 -14.07 -25.63
N SER A 98 6.06 -13.50 -25.67
CA SER A 98 6.85 -13.37 -26.91
C SER A 98 7.34 -14.71 -27.47
N GLY A 99 7.56 -15.71 -26.61
CA GLY A 99 7.96 -17.09 -26.99
C GLY A 99 9.35 -17.23 -27.65
N ASN A 100 9.93 -16.15 -28.18
CA ASN A 100 11.17 -16.11 -28.96
C ASN A 100 12.28 -15.32 -28.26
N ILE A 101 12.26 -15.26 -26.93
CA ILE A 101 13.29 -14.56 -26.16
C ILE A 101 14.52 -15.46 -26.06
N PRO A 102 15.73 -14.97 -26.43
CA PRO A 102 16.95 -15.74 -26.29
C PRO A 102 17.32 -15.90 -24.81
N TYR A 103 17.77 -17.11 -24.45
CA TYR A 103 18.28 -17.44 -23.11
C TYR A 103 19.77 -17.82 -23.20
N PRO A 104 20.58 -17.55 -22.17
CA PRO A 104 20.20 -16.98 -20.87
C PRO A 104 19.80 -15.50 -20.94
N LEU A 105 18.77 -15.11 -20.18
CA LEU A 105 18.21 -13.76 -20.16
C LEU A 105 18.58 -13.06 -18.85
N THR A 106 19.33 -11.96 -18.93
CA THR A 106 19.70 -11.16 -17.76
C THR A 106 18.85 -9.91 -17.68
N LEU A 107 18.15 -9.72 -16.55
CA LEU A 107 17.33 -8.54 -16.27
C LEU A 107 17.79 -7.84 -15.00
N LYS A 108 17.67 -6.51 -14.95
CA LYS A 108 17.74 -5.76 -13.69
C LYS A 108 16.42 -6.00 -12.96
N ILE A 109 16.48 -6.64 -11.79
CA ILE A 109 15.30 -6.99 -10.99
C ILE A 109 15.06 -6.03 -9.83
N ASN A 110 16.09 -5.31 -9.38
CA ASN A 110 15.99 -4.28 -8.33
C ASN A 110 17.26 -3.42 -8.28
N GLU A 111 17.41 -2.59 -7.26
CA GLU A 111 18.62 -1.86 -6.90
C GLU A 111 18.73 -1.70 -5.37
N LEU A 112 19.96 -1.46 -4.89
CA LEU A 112 20.21 -1.08 -3.51
C LEU A 112 19.92 0.43 -3.30
N GLU A 113 19.87 0.88 -2.04
CA GLU A 113 19.62 2.29 -1.70
C GLU A 113 20.68 3.25 -2.29
N ASP A 114 21.90 2.76 -2.55
CA ASP A 114 22.97 3.52 -3.19
C ASP A 114 22.87 3.55 -4.74
N GLY A 115 21.82 2.96 -5.31
CA GLY A 115 21.57 2.85 -6.74
C GLY A 115 22.29 1.67 -7.42
N THR A 116 23.01 0.83 -6.67
CA THR A 116 23.67 -0.35 -7.25
C THR A 116 22.63 -1.33 -7.81
N PRO A 117 22.66 -1.65 -9.11
CA PRO A 117 21.66 -2.51 -9.72
C PRO A 117 21.81 -3.98 -9.26
N ILE A 118 20.68 -4.63 -9.02
CA ILE A 118 20.60 -6.06 -8.75
C ILE A 118 20.10 -6.74 -10.03
N TYR A 119 20.95 -7.58 -10.61
CA TYR A 119 20.63 -8.37 -11.79
C TYR A 119 20.31 -9.82 -11.43
N HIS A 120 19.48 -10.45 -12.26
CA HIS A 120 19.27 -11.88 -12.25
C HIS A 120 19.29 -12.44 -13.67
N THR A 121 19.88 -13.62 -13.83
CA THR A 121 19.97 -14.34 -15.09
C THR A 121 19.04 -15.55 -15.02
N PHE A 122 18.06 -15.58 -15.92
CA PHE A 122 17.19 -16.72 -16.14
C PHE A 122 17.85 -17.64 -17.16
N GLU A 123 18.04 -18.91 -16.82
CA GLU A 123 18.76 -19.86 -17.68
C GLU A 123 17.89 -20.36 -18.84
N ASN A 124 16.57 -20.40 -18.64
CA ASN A 124 15.63 -20.90 -19.62
C ASN A 124 14.23 -20.26 -19.46
N ALA A 125 13.37 -20.49 -20.44
CA ALA A 125 12.01 -19.97 -20.46
C ALA A 125 11.15 -20.43 -19.27
N SER A 126 11.33 -21.67 -18.80
CA SER A 126 10.54 -22.20 -17.68
C SER A 126 10.83 -21.42 -16.39
N ASP A 127 12.09 -21.11 -16.12
CA ASP A 127 12.50 -20.36 -14.94
C ASP A 127 11.90 -18.94 -14.96
N PHE A 128 11.94 -18.29 -16.13
CA PHE A 128 11.35 -16.97 -16.31
C PHE A 128 9.82 -16.97 -16.15
N VAL A 129 9.14 -17.95 -16.75
CA VAL A 129 7.66 -18.08 -16.64
C VAL A 129 7.24 -18.28 -15.19
N ALA A 130 7.93 -19.14 -14.43
CA ALA A 130 7.64 -19.34 -13.02
C ALA A 130 7.80 -18.04 -12.20
N PHE A 131 8.84 -17.26 -12.48
CA PHE A 131 9.04 -15.93 -11.88
C PHE A 131 7.91 -14.95 -12.26
N SER A 132 7.60 -14.81 -13.55
CA SER A 132 6.58 -13.88 -14.05
C SER A 132 5.19 -14.17 -13.48
N GLN A 133 4.84 -15.45 -13.37
CA GLN A 133 3.57 -15.88 -12.79
C GLN A 133 3.51 -15.61 -11.29
N ALA A 134 4.61 -15.86 -10.55
CA ALA A 134 4.67 -15.54 -9.13
C ALA A 134 4.55 -14.03 -8.87
N ALA A 135 5.22 -13.20 -9.68
CA ALA A 135 5.10 -11.74 -9.62
C ALA A 135 3.66 -11.30 -9.92
N SER A 136 3.04 -11.85 -10.96
CA SER A 136 1.66 -11.53 -11.34
C SER A 136 0.66 -11.90 -10.24
N LEU A 137 0.82 -13.07 -9.61
CA LEU A 137 -0.02 -13.52 -8.50
C LEU A 137 0.10 -12.55 -7.31
N TYR A 138 1.32 -12.16 -6.93
CA TYR A 138 1.53 -11.18 -5.87
C TYR A 138 0.83 -9.84 -6.13
N VAL A 139 0.90 -9.33 -7.36
CA VAL A 139 0.20 -8.10 -7.75
C VAL A 139 -1.31 -8.27 -7.60
N ILE A 140 -1.87 -9.38 -8.09
CA ILE A 140 -3.31 -9.67 -8.00
C ILE A 140 -3.77 -9.72 -6.55
N GLU A 141 -3.08 -10.48 -5.70
CA GLU A 141 -3.40 -10.62 -4.27
C GLU A 141 -3.31 -9.28 -3.54
N THR A 142 -2.29 -8.48 -3.84
CA THR A 142 -2.10 -7.15 -3.23
C THR A 142 -3.21 -6.19 -3.64
N VAL A 143 -3.61 -6.19 -4.92
CA VAL A 143 -4.76 -5.39 -5.40
C VAL A 143 -6.05 -5.84 -4.74
N GLN A 144 -6.29 -7.15 -4.62
CA GLN A 144 -7.47 -7.69 -3.96
C GLN A 144 -7.54 -7.28 -2.49
N SER A 145 -6.43 -7.34 -1.75
CA SER A 145 -6.36 -6.85 -0.37
C SER A 145 -6.65 -5.35 -0.28
N GLY A 146 -6.18 -4.55 -1.25
CA GLY A 146 -6.51 -3.12 -1.33
C GLY A 146 -8.00 -2.85 -1.60
N TRP A 147 -8.68 -3.69 -2.38
CA TRP A 147 -10.13 -3.62 -2.56
C TRP A 147 -10.88 -4.03 -1.29
N GLU A 148 -10.48 -5.12 -0.66
CA GLU A 148 -11.06 -5.60 0.59
C GLU A 148 -10.97 -4.54 1.70
N GLU A 149 -9.83 -3.85 1.83
CA GLU A 149 -9.71 -2.75 2.80
C GLU A 149 -10.68 -1.61 2.49
N LYS A 150 -10.90 -1.25 1.21
CA LYS A 150 -11.87 -0.20 0.82
C LYS A 150 -13.31 -0.61 1.13
N ASP A 151 -13.65 -1.87 0.86
CA ASP A 151 -14.99 -2.41 1.07
C ASP A 151 -15.33 -2.51 2.56
N ASN A 152 -14.31 -2.75 3.40
CA ASN A 152 -14.45 -2.91 4.84
C ASN A 152 -14.30 -1.62 5.66
N VAL A 153 -14.06 -0.46 5.03
CA VAL A 153 -14.01 0.81 5.77
C VAL A 153 -15.37 1.08 6.41
N ASP A 154 -15.42 1.08 7.75
CA ASP A 154 -16.58 1.52 8.50
C ASP A 154 -16.69 3.05 8.43
N TRP A 155 -17.50 3.55 7.50
CA TRP A 155 -17.69 5.00 7.33
C TRP A 155 -18.41 5.66 8.51
N THR A 156 -19.06 4.90 9.40
CA THR A 156 -19.85 5.44 10.50
C THR A 156 -18.98 6.06 11.60
N VAL A 157 -17.74 5.58 11.77
CA VAL A 157 -16.79 6.11 12.77
C VAL A 157 -16.24 7.51 12.42
N PHE A 158 -16.44 7.94 11.17
CA PHE A 158 -16.08 9.29 10.71
C PHE A 158 -17.28 10.24 10.68
N ASN A 159 -18.46 9.77 11.10
CA ASN A 159 -19.67 10.57 11.01
C ASN A 159 -19.76 11.57 12.17
N LEU A 160 -20.06 12.82 11.82
CA LEU A 160 -20.01 13.98 12.71
C LEU A 160 -21.25 14.08 13.64
N ASN A 161 -22.17 13.13 13.55
CA ASN A 161 -23.48 13.15 14.20
C ASN A 161 -23.55 12.35 15.51
N SER A 162 -22.46 11.67 15.89
CA SER A 162 -22.35 11.02 17.21
C SER A 162 -22.11 12.09 18.27
N SER A 163 -23.19 12.76 18.63
CA SER A 163 -23.26 13.59 19.83
C SER A 163 -23.02 12.67 21.02
N ASN A 164 -21.88 12.79 21.68
CA ASN A 164 -21.77 12.43 23.09
C ASN A 164 -22.63 13.42 23.89
N ASN A 165 -23.94 13.20 23.83
CA ASN A 165 -24.93 13.79 24.71
C ASN A 165 -25.30 12.72 25.75
N GLU A 166 -24.31 12.30 26.54
CA GLU A 166 -24.56 11.66 27.84
C GLU A 166 -23.97 12.58 28.91
N LYS A 167 -24.71 13.65 29.21
CA LYS A 167 -24.74 14.12 30.59
C LYS A 167 -25.69 13.18 31.32
N VAL A 168 -25.12 12.30 32.13
CA VAL A 168 -25.83 11.60 33.20
C VAL A 168 -26.27 12.67 34.20
N ASP A 169 -27.53 12.58 34.61
CA ASP A 169 -28.26 13.49 35.51
C ASP A 169 -27.52 13.83 36.81
#